data_AF-A0A381RN07-F1
#
_entry.id   AF-A0A381RN07-F1
#
_cell.length_a   1.000
_cell.length_b   1.000
_cell.length_c   1.000
_cell.angle_alpha   90.00
_cell.angle_beta   90.00
_cell.angle_gamma   90.00
#
_symmetry.space_group_name_H-M   'P 1'
#
loop_
_entity.id
_entity.type
_entity.pdbx_description
1 polymer ?
#
loop_
_entity_poly.entity_id
_entity_poly.type
_entity_poly.pdbx_seq_one_letter_code
_entity_poly.pdbx_strand_id
1 'polypeptide(L)'
;MDFFTLWSFLGFLFAVYAVTANDSIQTLGTYISSNRDDIKWYWMFAYMGSIFVFTMLQGFNAGDPAFGRLDQFPEVSIQWYHAIAPLVLIILTRIKIPVSTTFLVLSVFATSVVMEKMLLKSFLGYAVSFVFAWGSWWLISKYILYEGEKGDNKYNNHWRVAQWLTTGWLWATWLKHDMANIMVFLPRYNSIGGIDFKFFVIGAMLLGLGFMFYEKGGKIQEIVLSKTNTRYVRSATLIDLVYCFVLYYFKEVNNIPMSTTFVFMGMLAGRELGIWMAIGYGELTYTSRHKKAIFPMLYKDFLRLMLGLMVSVALAYGIQWYSTF
;
A
#
# COMPACT_ATOMS: atom_id res chain seq x y z
N MET A 1 -20.00 -19.35 22.82
CA MET A 1 -18.97 -19.89 21.90
C MET A 1 -17.86 -18.88 21.86
N ASP A 2 -16.60 -19.29 22.03
CA ASP A 2 -15.46 -18.37 22.12
C ASP A 2 -15.25 -17.67 20.76
N PHE A 3 -15.97 -16.57 20.58
CA PHE A 3 -16.08 -15.82 19.32
C PHE A 3 -14.79 -15.12 18.89
N PHE A 4 -13.79 -15.11 19.76
CA PHE A 4 -12.51 -14.45 19.54
C PHE A 4 -11.41 -15.39 20.01
N THR A 5 -10.92 -16.23 19.10
CA THR A 5 -9.82 -17.14 19.44
C THR A 5 -8.55 -16.32 19.69
N LEU A 6 -7.68 -16.83 20.56
CA LEU A 6 -6.35 -16.24 20.78
C LEU A 6 -5.61 -16.02 19.44
N TRP A 7 -5.80 -16.93 18.49
CA TRP A 7 -5.19 -16.87 17.16
C TRP A 7 -5.82 -15.81 16.24
N SER A 8 -7.14 -15.59 16.33
CA SER A 8 -7.82 -14.46 15.66
C SER A 8 -7.30 -13.13 16.18
N PHE A 9 -7.16 -12.98 17.51
CA PHE A 9 -6.60 -11.78 18.12
C PHE A 9 -5.15 -11.52 17.69
N LEU A 10 -4.28 -12.54 17.81
CA LEU A 10 -2.88 -12.42 17.43
C LEU A 10 -2.71 -12.19 15.92
N GLY A 11 -3.46 -12.93 15.09
CA GLY A 11 -3.48 -12.74 13.64
C GLY A 11 -3.91 -11.33 13.25
N PHE A 12 -4.96 -10.81 13.89
CA PHE A 12 -5.41 -9.43 13.73
C PHE A 12 -4.33 -8.42 14.13
N LEU A 13 -3.73 -8.54 15.32
CA LEU A 13 -2.68 -7.61 15.77
C LEU A 13 -1.45 -7.63 14.86
N PHE A 14 -1.01 -8.83 14.44
CA PHE A 14 0.09 -8.97 13.48
C PHE A 14 -0.27 -8.37 12.13
N ALA A 15 -1.50 -8.58 11.63
CA ALA A 15 -1.96 -8.00 10.38
C ALA A 15 -2.04 -6.46 10.47
N VAL A 16 -2.59 -5.91 11.56
CA VAL A 16 -2.60 -4.46 11.79
C VAL A 16 -1.19 -3.90 11.70
N TYR A 17 -0.23 -4.49 12.39
CA TYR A 17 1.15 -4.00 12.35
C TYR A 17 1.79 -4.19 10.97
N ALA A 18 1.70 -5.40 10.40
CA ALA A 18 2.41 -5.77 9.19
C ALA A 18 1.85 -5.12 7.93
N VAL A 19 0.53 -5.11 7.77
CA VAL A 19 -0.15 -4.49 6.62
C VAL A 19 0.01 -2.97 6.68
N THR A 20 -0.18 -2.36 7.86
CA THR A 20 0.09 -0.92 8.02
C THR A 20 1.54 -0.62 7.68
N ALA A 21 2.51 -1.32 8.28
CA ALA A 21 3.93 -1.04 8.02
C ALA A 21 4.35 -1.26 6.56
N ASN A 22 3.82 -2.27 5.87
CA ASN A 22 4.22 -2.57 4.49
C ASN A 22 3.55 -1.64 3.46
N ASP A 23 2.25 -1.41 3.59
CA ASP A 23 1.46 -0.79 2.54
C ASP A 23 1.20 0.70 2.80
N SER A 24 1.20 1.14 4.06
CA SER A 24 1.08 2.57 4.36
C SER A 24 2.25 3.37 3.79
N ILE A 25 3.37 2.75 3.45
CA ILE A 25 4.51 3.43 2.82
C ILE A 25 4.23 3.72 1.35
N GLN A 26 3.43 2.89 0.68
CA GLN A 26 3.05 3.12 -0.70
C GLN A 26 2.12 4.33 -0.80
N THR A 27 1.32 4.60 0.24
CA THR A 27 0.30 5.66 0.25
C THR A 27 0.69 6.89 1.06
N LEU A 28 1.26 6.70 2.25
CA LEU A 28 1.68 7.76 3.17
C LEU A 28 3.19 8.02 3.11
N GLY A 29 3.98 7.22 2.39
CA GLY A 29 5.43 7.36 2.37
C GLY A 29 5.90 8.69 1.80
N THR A 30 5.34 9.12 0.66
CA THR A 30 5.58 10.44 0.04
C THR A 30 5.17 11.60 0.96
N TYR A 31 4.07 11.44 1.67
CA TYR A 31 3.56 12.38 2.66
C TYR A 31 4.47 12.52 3.88
N ILE A 32 4.94 11.40 4.42
CA ILE A 32 5.93 11.36 5.50
C ILE A 32 7.25 11.98 5.04
N SER A 33 7.75 11.63 3.85
CA SER A 33 9.04 12.11 3.38
C SER A 33 9.08 13.60 3.04
N SER A 34 7.98 14.18 2.55
CA SER A 34 7.95 15.60 2.18
C SER A 34 7.61 16.53 3.36
N ASN A 35 6.98 16.02 4.42
CA ASN A 35 6.55 16.83 5.57
C ASN A 35 7.34 16.55 6.86
N ARG A 36 8.19 15.51 6.91
CA ARG A 36 8.94 15.08 8.12
C ARG A 36 9.80 16.16 8.79
N ASP A 37 10.30 17.13 8.02
CA ASP A 37 11.23 18.14 8.52
C ASP A 37 10.48 19.41 8.98
N ASP A 38 9.26 19.63 8.47
CA ASP A 38 8.44 20.83 8.76
C ASP A 38 7.31 20.56 9.75
N ILE A 39 6.78 19.33 9.79
CA ILE A 39 5.54 18.98 10.49
C ILE A 39 5.80 17.84 11.46
N LYS A 40 5.32 18.02 12.70
CA LYS A 40 5.43 17.01 13.74
C LYS A 40 4.50 15.83 13.44
N TRP A 41 4.98 14.62 13.74
CA TRP A 41 4.31 13.37 13.43
C TRP A 41 2.86 13.30 13.95
N TYR A 42 2.55 13.92 15.10
CA TYR A 42 1.21 13.87 15.67
C TYR A 42 0.17 14.68 14.88
N TRP A 43 0.58 15.76 14.19
CA TRP A 43 -0.32 16.49 13.28
C TRP A 43 -0.59 15.72 12.00
N MET A 44 0.44 15.06 11.49
CA MET A 44 0.34 14.17 10.33
C MET A 44 -0.57 12.98 10.62
N PHE A 45 -0.39 12.39 11.80
CA PHE A 45 -1.24 11.33 12.34
C PHE A 45 -2.67 11.82 12.56
N ALA A 46 -2.89 13.00 13.16
CA ALA A 46 -4.24 13.50 13.40
C ALA A 46 -5.04 13.64 12.10
N TYR A 47 -4.42 14.14 11.03
CA TYR A 47 -5.08 14.26 9.73
C TYR A 47 -5.40 12.90 9.11
N MET A 48 -4.40 12.00 8.98
CA MET A 48 -4.63 10.69 8.37
C MET A 48 -5.49 9.76 9.23
N GLY A 49 -5.38 9.90 10.55
CA GLY A 49 -6.22 9.23 11.55
C GLY A 49 -7.67 9.66 11.45
N SER A 50 -7.95 10.95 11.18
CA SER A 50 -9.33 11.42 10.98
C SER A 50 -9.98 10.80 9.74
N ILE A 51 -9.22 10.70 8.63
CA ILE A 51 -9.66 10.04 7.39
C ILE A 51 -9.88 8.55 7.63
N PHE A 52 -8.99 7.92 8.39
CA PHE A 52 -9.11 6.52 8.79
C PHE A 52 -10.41 6.28 9.57
N VAL A 53 -10.65 7.05 10.64
CA VAL A 53 -11.85 6.92 11.47
C VAL A 53 -13.10 7.12 10.63
N PHE A 54 -13.14 8.18 9.82
CA PHE A 54 -14.29 8.45 8.96
C PHE A 54 -14.56 7.31 7.97
N THR A 55 -13.52 6.77 7.35
CA THR A 55 -13.65 5.65 6.40
C THR A 55 -14.14 4.38 7.10
N MET A 56 -13.61 4.06 8.28
CA MET A 56 -14.06 2.90 9.06
C MET A 56 -15.49 3.05 9.53
N LEU A 57 -15.89 4.22 10.03
CA LEU A 57 -17.27 4.49 10.43
C LEU A 57 -18.23 4.32 9.26
N GLN A 58 -17.87 4.78 8.05
CA GLN A 58 -18.67 4.52 6.85
C GLN A 58 -18.83 3.01 6.58
N GLY A 59 -17.73 2.25 6.61
CA GLY A 59 -17.76 0.81 6.36
C GLY A 59 -18.62 0.07 7.40
N PHE A 60 -18.43 0.36 8.68
CA PHE A 60 -19.23 -0.22 9.76
C PHE A 60 -20.71 0.18 9.74
N ASN A 61 -21.04 1.38 9.24
CA ASN A 61 -22.43 1.83 9.08
C ASN A 61 -23.10 1.21 7.85
N ALA A 62 -22.32 0.93 6.80
CA ALA A 62 -22.79 0.18 5.63
C ALA A 62 -22.92 -1.33 5.89
N GLY A 63 -22.53 -1.81 7.07
CA GLY A 63 -22.57 -3.22 7.45
C GLY A 63 -21.35 -4.04 7.01
N ASP A 64 -20.42 -3.44 6.27
CA ASP A 64 -19.22 -4.10 5.78
C ASP A 64 -17.97 -3.17 5.78
N PRO A 65 -17.16 -3.21 6.86
CA PRO A 65 -15.87 -2.51 6.92
C PRO A 65 -14.81 -3.03 5.95
N ALA A 66 -15.00 -4.18 5.28
CA ALA A 66 -14.14 -4.66 4.21
C ALA A 66 -14.64 -4.28 2.79
N PHE A 67 -15.72 -3.49 2.68
CA PHE A 67 -16.21 -2.90 1.43
C PHE A 67 -16.42 -3.91 0.28
N GLY A 68 -17.01 -5.07 0.59
CA GLY A 68 -17.37 -6.15 -0.34
C GLY A 68 -16.20 -7.03 -0.77
N ARG A 69 -14.99 -6.75 -0.28
CA ARG A 69 -13.77 -7.45 -0.71
C ARG A 69 -13.64 -8.85 -0.13
N LEU A 70 -14.23 -9.07 1.05
CA LEU A 70 -14.18 -10.37 1.70
C LEU A 70 -15.33 -11.29 1.26
N ASP A 71 -16.29 -10.84 0.44
CA ASP A 71 -17.43 -11.65 -0.02
C ASP A 71 -17.02 -12.87 -0.85
N GLN A 72 -15.83 -12.82 -1.45
CA GLN A 72 -15.27 -13.88 -2.29
C GLN A 72 -14.50 -14.94 -1.47
N PHE A 73 -14.35 -14.75 -0.16
CA PHE A 73 -13.59 -15.65 0.72
C PHE A 73 -14.53 -16.38 1.69
N PRO A 74 -14.37 -17.70 1.87
CA PRO A 74 -15.14 -18.45 2.84
C PRO A 74 -14.85 -17.94 4.26
N GLU A 75 -15.85 -17.98 5.14
CA GLU A 75 -15.63 -17.75 6.56
C GLU A 75 -15.00 -19.00 7.18
N VAL A 76 -13.80 -18.86 7.73
CA VAL A 76 -13.02 -19.96 8.31
C VAL A 76 -12.64 -19.61 9.74
N SER A 77 -12.68 -20.58 10.65
CA SER A 77 -12.20 -20.39 12.02
C SER A 77 -10.68 -20.19 12.02
N ILE A 78 -10.22 -19.05 12.55
CA ILE A 78 -8.80 -18.71 12.53
C ILE A 78 -8.02 -19.64 13.47
N GLN A 79 -7.10 -20.39 12.88
CA GLN A 79 -6.14 -21.28 13.54
C GLN A 79 -4.73 -20.66 13.61
N TRP A 80 -3.85 -21.25 14.42
CA TRP A 80 -2.47 -20.79 14.61
C TRP A 80 -1.68 -20.61 13.30
N TYR A 81 -1.87 -21.52 12.34
CA TYR A 81 -1.17 -21.47 11.06
C TYR A 81 -1.61 -20.31 10.16
N HIS A 82 -2.83 -19.78 10.33
CA HIS A 82 -3.26 -18.57 9.63
C HIS A 82 -2.54 -17.32 10.16
N ALA A 83 -2.24 -17.28 11.46
CA ALA A 83 -1.50 -16.17 12.08
C ALA A 83 -0.01 -16.15 11.68
N ILE A 84 0.52 -17.22 11.08
CA ILE A 84 1.89 -17.26 10.54
C ILE A 84 2.04 -16.34 9.34
N ALA A 85 1.01 -16.19 8.51
CA ALA A 85 1.06 -15.30 7.34
C ALA A 85 1.45 -13.86 7.71
N PRO A 86 0.71 -13.14 8.58
CA PRO A 86 1.10 -11.80 8.97
C PRO A 86 2.44 -11.76 9.73
N LEU A 87 2.82 -12.83 10.46
CA LEU A 87 4.14 -12.93 11.08
C LEU A 87 5.27 -12.97 10.04
N VAL A 88 5.14 -13.75 8.98
CA VAL A 88 6.12 -13.79 7.89
C VAL A 88 6.21 -12.42 7.21
N LEU A 89 5.09 -11.72 7.03
CA LEU A 89 5.10 -10.36 6.49
C LEU A 89 5.93 -9.39 7.37
N ILE A 90 5.88 -9.53 8.70
CA ILE A 90 6.74 -8.74 9.61
C ILE A 90 8.22 -9.02 9.36
N ILE A 91 8.59 -10.28 9.12
CA ILE A 91 9.98 -10.65 8.83
C ILE A 91 10.41 -10.07 7.48
N LEU A 92 9.58 -10.24 6.44
CA LEU A 92 9.87 -9.77 5.08
C LEU A 92 9.97 -8.23 4.99
N THR A 93 9.11 -7.52 5.72
CA THR A 93 9.17 -6.05 5.81
C THR A 93 10.46 -5.57 6.49
N ARG A 94 10.94 -6.27 7.52
CA ARG A 94 12.22 -5.94 8.19
C ARG A 94 13.44 -6.10 7.29
N ILE A 95 13.42 -7.05 6.35
CA ILE A 95 14.48 -7.25 5.37
C ILE A 95 14.31 -6.41 4.09
N LYS A 96 13.35 -5.47 4.07
CA LYS A 96 13.11 -4.52 2.97
C LYS A 96 12.76 -5.20 1.64
N ILE A 97 12.11 -6.35 1.68
CA ILE A 97 11.55 -6.99 0.48
C ILE A 97 10.10 -6.49 0.33
N PRO A 98 9.75 -5.81 -0.79
CA PRO A 98 8.37 -5.45 -1.06
C PRO A 98 7.57 -6.72 -1.35
N VAL A 99 6.57 -7.00 -0.53
CA VAL A 99 5.69 -8.18 -0.66
C VAL A 99 4.26 -7.71 -0.81
N SER A 100 3.50 -8.43 -1.62
CA SER A 100 2.06 -8.24 -1.71
C SER A 100 1.40 -8.79 -0.45
N THR A 101 0.95 -7.90 0.42
CA THR A 101 0.18 -8.22 1.64
C THR A 101 -1.09 -8.99 1.28
N THR A 102 -1.79 -8.53 0.24
CA THR A 102 -3.00 -9.14 -0.31
C THR A 102 -2.75 -10.57 -0.78
N PHE A 103 -1.61 -10.85 -1.42
CA PHE A 103 -1.27 -12.24 -1.73
C PHE A 103 -0.96 -12.97 -0.44
N LEU A 104 0.03 -12.55 0.33
CA LEU A 104 0.54 -13.32 1.46
C LEU A 104 -0.53 -13.66 2.50
N VAL A 105 -1.43 -12.71 2.78
CA VAL A 105 -2.45 -12.85 3.81
C VAL A 105 -3.72 -13.52 3.28
N LEU A 106 -4.28 -13.04 2.15
CA LEU A 106 -5.55 -13.58 1.66
C LEU A 106 -5.39 -14.90 0.90
N SER A 107 -4.21 -15.21 0.35
CA SER A 107 -4.01 -16.48 -0.37
C SER A 107 -4.21 -17.70 0.52
N VAL A 108 -3.96 -17.56 1.83
CA VAL A 108 -4.17 -18.64 2.81
C VAL A 108 -5.66 -18.99 2.93
N PHE A 109 -6.54 -18.01 2.75
CA PHE A 109 -7.99 -18.18 2.80
C PHE A 109 -8.63 -18.34 1.41
N ALA A 110 -7.87 -18.11 0.34
CA ALA A 110 -8.35 -18.14 -1.04
C ALA A 110 -8.47 -19.57 -1.55
N THR A 111 -9.51 -19.87 -2.31
CA THR A 111 -9.51 -21.06 -3.17
C THR A 111 -8.50 -20.90 -4.31
N SER A 112 -8.07 -21.99 -4.94
CA SER A 112 -7.17 -21.97 -6.10
C SER A 112 -7.67 -21.04 -7.21
N VAL A 113 -8.98 -21.05 -7.48
CA VAL A 113 -9.64 -20.20 -8.48
C VAL A 113 -9.57 -18.71 -8.09
N VAL A 114 -9.78 -18.36 -6.82
CA VAL A 114 -9.67 -16.97 -6.35
C VAL A 114 -8.21 -16.52 -6.43
N MET A 115 -7.26 -17.38 -6.04
CA MET A 115 -5.83 -17.10 -6.10
C MET A 115 -5.37 -16.82 -7.54
N GLU A 116 -5.78 -17.64 -8.51
CA GLU A 116 -5.46 -17.44 -9.93
C GLU A 116 -6.02 -16.10 -10.45
N LYS A 117 -7.28 -15.79 -10.12
CA LYS A 117 -7.90 -14.51 -10.49
C LYS A 117 -7.16 -13.32 -9.87
N MET A 118 -6.74 -13.43 -8.61
CA MET A 118 -5.94 -12.40 -7.93
C MET A 118 -4.57 -12.22 -8.62
N LEU A 119 -3.90 -13.32 -9.00
CA LEU A 119 -2.63 -13.33 -9.75
C LEU A 119 -2.76 -12.60 -11.07
N LEU A 120 -3.68 -13.03 -11.93
CA LEU A 120 -3.91 -12.41 -13.24
C LEU A 120 -4.23 -10.92 -13.11
N LYS A 121 -5.09 -10.55 -12.17
CA LYS A 121 -5.42 -9.15 -11.89
C LYS A 121 -4.20 -8.36 -11.44
N SER A 122 -3.33 -8.92 -10.62
CA SER A 122 -2.14 -8.21 -10.13
C SER A 122 -1.10 -7.97 -11.23
N PHE A 123 -0.90 -8.93 -12.15
CA PHE A 123 -0.05 -8.74 -13.32
C PHE A 123 -0.64 -7.69 -14.29
N LEU A 124 -1.95 -7.73 -14.52
CA LEU A 124 -2.64 -6.73 -15.34
C LEU A 124 -2.56 -5.35 -14.66
N GLY A 125 -2.70 -5.32 -13.33
CA GLY A 125 -2.47 -4.19 -12.44
C GLY A 125 -1.11 -3.52 -12.69
N TYR A 126 -0.05 -4.32 -12.65
CA TYR A 126 1.32 -3.89 -12.93
C TYR A 126 1.46 -3.30 -14.34
N ALA A 127 0.92 -3.97 -15.37
CA ALA A 127 1.08 -3.55 -16.76
C ALA A 127 0.37 -2.22 -17.05
N VAL A 128 -0.88 -2.08 -16.62
CA VAL A 128 -1.67 -0.85 -16.82
C VAL A 128 -1.07 0.30 -16.00
N SER A 129 -0.68 0.06 -14.74
CA SER A 129 -0.07 1.10 -13.91
C SER A 129 1.26 1.56 -14.48
N PHE A 130 2.05 0.64 -15.03
CA PHE A 130 3.29 0.95 -15.74
C PHE A 130 3.06 1.86 -16.94
N VAL A 131 2.15 1.49 -17.84
CA VAL A 131 1.89 2.27 -19.06
C VAL A 131 1.31 3.64 -18.74
N PHE A 132 0.36 3.70 -17.81
CA PHE A 132 -0.25 4.96 -17.38
C PHE A 132 0.80 5.87 -16.73
N ALA A 133 1.58 5.35 -15.77
CA ALA A 133 2.63 6.11 -15.12
C ALA A 133 3.70 6.56 -16.11
N TRP A 134 4.12 5.71 -17.03
CA TRP A 134 5.06 6.07 -18.09
C TRP A 134 4.56 7.25 -18.93
N GLY A 135 3.31 7.19 -19.41
CA GLY A 135 2.69 8.25 -20.20
C GLY A 135 2.50 9.56 -19.40
N SER A 136 1.93 9.46 -18.19
CA SER A 136 1.75 10.62 -17.31
C SER A 136 3.08 11.28 -16.99
N TRP A 137 4.09 10.50 -16.66
CA TRP A 137 5.37 11.03 -16.22
C TRP A 137 6.21 11.57 -17.37
N TRP A 138 6.12 10.98 -18.56
CA TRP A 138 6.66 11.58 -19.78
C TRP A 138 6.05 12.97 -20.06
N LEU A 139 4.72 13.11 -19.95
CA LEU A 139 4.03 14.41 -20.11
C LEU A 139 4.43 15.41 -19.01
N ILE A 140 4.42 14.98 -17.75
CA ILE A 140 4.79 15.81 -16.60
C ILE A 140 6.25 16.28 -16.74
N SER A 141 7.17 15.38 -17.08
CA SER A 141 8.58 15.71 -17.30
C SER A 141 8.77 16.68 -18.47
N LYS A 142 7.97 16.57 -19.53
CA LYS A 142 8.10 17.41 -20.73
C LYS A 142 7.49 18.81 -20.56
N TYR A 143 6.35 18.93 -19.86
CA TYR A 143 5.55 20.16 -19.85
C TYR A 143 5.42 20.84 -18.48
N ILE A 144 5.65 20.12 -17.38
CA ILE A 144 5.34 20.61 -16.03
C ILE A 144 6.62 20.78 -15.20
N LEU A 145 7.60 19.89 -15.39
CA LEU A 145 8.91 19.93 -14.72
C LEU A 145 9.95 20.66 -15.57
N TYR A 146 9.95 21.99 -15.50
CA TYR A 146 11.12 22.80 -15.87
C TYR A 146 12.01 22.91 -14.62
N GLU A 147 13.07 22.09 -14.51
CA GLU A 147 13.99 22.15 -13.36
C GLU A 147 14.96 23.34 -13.49
N GLY A 148 14.49 24.53 -13.14
CA GLY A 148 15.32 25.73 -12.93
C GLY A 148 15.34 26.22 -11.48
N GLU A 149 14.40 25.79 -10.65
CA GLU A 149 14.37 26.18 -9.25
C GLU A 149 14.74 24.99 -8.35
N LYS A 150 16.04 24.86 -8.09
CA LYS A 150 16.53 24.54 -6.72
C LYS A 150 16.17 25.69 -5.75
N GLY A 151 14.95 26.18 -5.86
CA GLY A 151 14.43 27.33 -5.16
C GLY A 151 14.05 26.89 -3.76
N ASP A 152 14.56 27.64 -2.81
CA ASP A 152 14.32 27.59 -1.38
C ASP A 152 12.81 27.61 -1.07
N ASN A 153 12.11 26.47 -1.21
CA ASN A 153 10.65 26.43 -1.14
C ASN A 153 10.17 26.14 0.29
N LYS A 154 10.72 26.89 1.24
CA LYS A 154 10.39 26.82 2.67
C LYS A 154 8.93 27.23 2.96
N TYR A 155 8.22 27.83 2.00
CA TYR A 155 6.82 28.26 2.14
C TYR A 155 5.98 28.13 0.87
N ASN A 156 5.81 26.93 0.32
CA ASN A 156 4.77 26.69 -0.68
C ASN A 156 3.52 26.01 -0.09
N ASN A 157 2.79 26.76 0.74
CA ASN A 157 1.63 26.26 1.48
C ASN A 157 0.53 25.69 0.56
N HIS A 158 0.37 26.21 -0.66
CA HIS A 158 -0.64 25.72 -1.61
C HIS A 158 -0.34 24.28 -2.08
N TRP A 159 0.92 23.98 -2.41
CA TRP A 159 1.31 22.61 -2.79
C TRP A 159 1.26 21.66 -1.61
N ARG A 160 1.51 22.15 -0.39
CA ARG A 160 1.35 21.34 0.82
C ARG A 160 -0.12 20.99 1.05
N VAL A 161 -1.04 21.94 0.93
CA VAL A 161 -2.49 21.65 1.01
C VAL A 161 -2.91 20.69 -0.11
N ALA A 162 -2.46 20.92 -1.34
CA ALA A 162 -2.75 20.02 -2.46
C ALA A 162 -2.25 18.60 -2.18
N GLN A 163 -1.02 18.47 -1.68
CA GLN A 163 -0.46 17.18 -1.29
C GLN A 163 -1.33 16.49 -0.23
N TRP A 164 -1.68 17.21 0.84
CA TRP A 164 -2.47 16.64 1.93
C TRP A 164 -3.82 16.11 1.42
N LEU A 165 -4.49 16.86 0.53
CA LEU A 165 -5.72 16.43 -0.10
C LEU A 165 -5.52 15.20 -1.00
N THR A 166 -4.47 15.19 -1.86
CA THR A 166 -4.20 14.05 -2.75
C THR A 166 -3.80 12.80 -1.97
N THR A 167 -2.94 12.91 -0.97
CA THR A 167 -2.56 11.80 -0.09
C THR A 167 -3.77 11.34 0.72
N GLY A 168 -4.61 12.25 1.21
CA GLY A 168 -5.83 11.89 1.94
C GLY A 168 -6.80 11.08 1.08
N TRP A 169 -6.97 11.45 -0.19
CA TRP A 169 -7.79 10.68 -1.13
C TRP A 169 -7.15 9.32 -1.46
N LEU A 170 -5.84 9.28 -1.69
CA LEU A 170 -5.09 8.05 -1.89
C LEU A 170 -5.23 7.10 -0.70
N TRP A 171 -5.11 7.63 0.52
CA TRP A 171 -5.25 6.90 1.78
C TRP A 171 -6.66 6.33 1.95
N ALA A 172 -7.71 7.14 1.74
CA ALA A 172 -9.09 6.67 1.79
C ALA A 172 -9.39 5.58 0.76
N THR A 173 -8.80 5.69 -0.44
CA THR A 173 -8.97 4.70 -1.52
C THR A 173 -8.27 3.39 -1.16
N TRP A 174 -7.07 3.47 -0.60
CA TRP A 174 -6.32 2.31 -0.13
C TRP A 174 -7.03 1.59 1.02
N LEU A 175 -7.53 2.34 2.01
CA LEU A 175 -8.31 1.77 3.11
C LEU A 175 -9.50 0.97 2.57
N LYS A 176 -10.20 1.46 1.55
CA LYS A 176 -11.33 0.70 0.97
C LYS A 176 -10.91 -0.57 0.22
N HIS A 177 -9.65 -0.68 -0.18
CA HIS A 177 -9.13 -1.82 -0.95
C HIS A 177 -8.48 -2.88 -0.06
N ASP A 178 -7.52 -2.48 0.76
CA ASP A 178 -6.62 -3.40 1.46
C ASP A 178 -7.02 -3.64 2.93
N MET A 179 -8.09 -3.01 3.42
CA MET A 179 -8.66 -3.29 4.74
C MET A 179 -9.06 -4.77 4.89
N ALA A 180 -9.43 -5.42 3.78
CA ALA A 180 -9.70 -6.85 3.74
C ALA A 180 -8.56 -7.69 4.34
N ASN A 181 -7.30 -7.29 4.13
CA ASN A 181 -6.13 -8.02 4.62
C ASN A 181 -6.04 -8.04 6.15
N ILE A 182 -6.56 -7.01 6.81
CA ILE A 182 -6.58 -6.91 8.27
C ILE A 182 -7.85 -7.57 8.81
N MET A 183 -8.97 -7.30 8.18
CA MET A 183 -10.26 -7.70 8.71
C MET A 183 -10.62 -9.18 8.46
N VAL A 184 -9.88 -9.88 7.59
CA VAL A 184 -10.05 -11.33 7.37
C VAL A 184 -9.84 -12.16 8.64
N PHE A 185 -9.04 -11.65 9.59
CA PHE A 185 -8.79 -12.32 10.87
C PHE A 185 -9.90 -12.12 11.91
N LEU A 186 -10.86 -11.24 11.63
CA LEU A 186 -11.97 -10.94 12.52
C LEU A 186 -13.23 -11.72 12.10
N PRO A 187 -14.13 -12.06 13.04
CA PRO A 187 -15.41 -12.66 12.72
C PRO A 187 -16.22 -11.79 11.76
N ARG A 188 -17.00 -12.41 10.85
CA ARG A 188 -17.78 -11.63 9.88
C ARG A 188 -18.81 -10.75 10.57
N TYR A 189 -18.87 -9.50 10.09
CA TYR A 189 -19.55 -8.37 10.72
C TYR A 189 -21.06 -8.56 10.90
N ASN A 190 -21.65 -9.48 10.14
CA ASN A 190 -23.08 -9.80 10.19
C ASN A 190 -23.49 -10.56 11.45
N SER A 191 -22.58 -11.28 12.11
CA SER A 191 -22.97 -12.17 13.22
C SER A 191 -22.67 -11.60 14.60
N ILE A 192 -21.75 -10.65 14.75
CA ILE A 192 -21.24 -10.21 16.07
C ILE A 192 -20.72 -8.77 15.97
N GLY A 193 -21.11 -7.91 16.92
CA GLY A 193 -20.30 -6.72 17.24
C GLY A 193 -21.12 -5.51 17.63
N GLY A 194 -21.51 -5.45 18.91
CA GLY A 194 -21.99 -4.21 19.52
C GLY A 194 -20.97 -3.07 19.38
N ILE A 195 -21.35 -1.90 19.87
CA ILE A 195 -20.54 -0.67 19.78
C ILE A 195 -19.09 -0.89 20.26
N ASP A 196 -18.88 -1.73 21.28
CA ASP A 196 -17.57 -2.05 21.87
C ASP A 196 -16.59 -2.73 20.90
N PHE A 197 -17.07 -3.64 20.04
CA PHE A 197 -16.22 -4.34 19.06
C PHE A 197 -15.71 -3.37 17.99
N LYS A 198 -16.59 -2.47 17.51
CA LYS A 198 -16.22 -1.44 16.53
C LYS A 198 -15.14 -0.52 17.08
N PHE A 199 -15.29 -0.07 18.33
CA PHE A 199 -14.28 0.76 19.00
C PHE A 199 -12.96 0.03 19.22
N PHE A 200 -12.99 -1.25 19.58
CA PHE A 200 -11.79 -2.06 19.70
C PHE A 200 -11.00 -2.14 18.38
N VAL A 201 -11.66 -2.45 17.27
CA VAL A 201 -11.01 -2.56 15.95
C VAL A 201 -10.43 -1.21 15.52
N ILE A 202 -11.23 -0.14 15.58
CA ILE A 202 -10.78 1.21 15.23
C ILE A 202 -9.62 1.65 16.13
N GLY A 203 -9.70 1.38 17.43
CA GLY A 203 -8.67 1.73 18.40
C GLY A 203 -7.35 1.01 18.15
N ALA A 204 -7.37 -0.31 17.93
CA ALA A 204 -6.17 -1.10 17.64
C ALA A 204 -5.48 -0.63 16.35
N MET A 205 -6.26 -0.35 15.31
CA MET A 205 -5.72 0.15 14.04
C MET A 205 -5.19 1.57 14.13
N LEU A 206 -5.87 2.46 14.86
CA LEU A 206 -5.38 3.80 15.16
C LEU A 206 -4.05 3.76 15.92
N LEU A 207 -3.90 2.84 16.88
CA LEU A 207 -2.63 2.63 17.59
C LEU A 207 -1.53 2.16 16.62
N GLY A 208 -1.84 1.22 15.71
CA GLY A 208 -0.90 0.79 14.67
C GLY A 208 -0.48 1.93 13.74
N LEU A 209 -1.44 2.75 13.30
CA LEU A 209 -1.19 3.94 12.49
C LEU A 209 -0.35 4.97 13.25
N GLY A 210 -0.68 5.23 14.51
CA GLY A 210 0.06 6.16 15.38
C GLY A 210 1.50 5.71 15.61
N PHE A 211 1.72 4.41 15.83
CA PHE A 211 3.04 3.82 15.95
C PHE A 211 3.86 4.00 14.66
N MET A 212 3.26 3.78 13.49
CA MET A 212 3.91 3.97 12.20
C MET A 212 4.36 5.43 11.99
N PHE A 213 3.50 6.41 12.33
CA PHE A 213 3.87 7.83 12.28
C PHE A 213 4.95 8.20 13.30
N TYR A 214 4.91 7.61 14.50
CA TYR A 214 5.94 7.79 15.53
C TYR A 214 7.31 7.29 15.05
N GLU A 215 7.37 6.12 14.40
CA GLU A 215 8.59 5.59 13.77
C GLU A 215 8.94 6.26 12.43
N LYS A 216 8.14 7.24 11.97
CA LYS A 216 8.30 7.92 10.68
C LYS A 216 8.39 6.95 9.48
N GLY A 217 7.60 5.87 9.52
CA GLY A 217 7.58 4.83 8.49
C GLY A 217 8.70 3.78 8.56
N GLY A 218 9.59 3.84 9.57
CA GLY A 218 10.58 2.80 9.86
C GLY A 218 11.60 2.52 8.73
N LYS A 219 12.16 1.30 8.72
CA LYS A 219 13.22 0.90 7.77
C LYS A 219 12.76 0.82 6.31
N ILE A 220 11.50 0.52 6.08
CA ILE A 220 10.93 0.31 4.74
C ILE A 220 10.63 1.65 4.03
N GLN A 221 10.52 2.75 4.78
CA GLN A 221 10.48 4.12 4.26
C GLN A 221 11.74 4.49 3.48
N GLU A 222 12.89 3.86 3.77
CA GLU A 222 14.13 4.06 3.00
C GLU A 222 13.96 3.73 1.51
N ILE A 223 13.05 2.80 1.16
CA ILE A 223 12.76 2.47 -0.23
C ILE A 223 12.21 3.70 -0.96
N VAL A 224 11.23 4.39 -0.37
CA VAL A 224 10.63 5.61 -0.95
C VAL A 224 11.61 6.78 -0.94
N LEU A 225 12.40 6.92 0.13
CA LEU A 225 13.43 7.97 0.25
C LEU A 225 14.58 7.78 -0.74
N SER A 226 14.82 6.55 -1.22
CA SER A 226 15.86 6.26 -2.22
C SER A 226 15.44 6.65 -3.64
N LYS A 227 14.15 6.97 -3.87
CA LYS A 227 13.64 7.32 -5.20
C LYS A 227 13.77 8.83 -5.46
N THR A 228 14.00 9.16 -6.73
CA THR A 228 14.25 10.53 -7.19
C THR A 228 13.11 11.48 -6.82
N ASN A 229 13.40 12.68 -6.31
CA ASN A 229 12.45 13.77 -6.09
C ASN A 229 11.25 13.50 -5.15
N THR A 230 11.26 12.47 -4.31
CA THR A 230 10.17 12.19 -3.33
C THR A 230 10.17 13.12 -2.11
N ARG A 231 11.23 13.92 -1.93
CA ARG A 231 11.35 14.89 -0.83
C ARG A 231 10.63 16.22 -1.11
N TYR A 232 10.39 16.54 -2.37
CA TYR A 232 9.73 17.80 -2.75
C TYR A 232 8.22 17.63 -2.75
N VAL A 233 7.52 18.53 -2.05
CA VAL A 233 6.04 18.51 -1.88
C VAL A 233 5.31 18.49 -3.24
N ARG A 234 5.77 19.28 -4.22
CA ARG A 234 5.18 19.31 -5.57
C ARG A 234 5.29 17.97 -6.29
N SER A 235 6.47 17.36 -6.29
CA SER A 235 6.70 16.05 -6.89
C SER A 235 5.95 14.95 -6.16
N ALA A 236 5.89 15.00 -4.83
CA ALA A 236 5.09 14.09 -4.02
C ALA A 236 3.60 14.19 -4.35
N THR A 237 3.05 15.40 -4.50
CA THR A 237 1.65 15.63 -4.91
C THR A 237 1.34 14.96 -6.26
N LEU A 238 2.23 15.14 -7.24
CA LEU A 238 2.04 14.55 -8.58
C LEU A 238 2.14 13.03 -8.57
N ILE A 239 3.05 12.46 -7.76
CA ILE A 239 3.15 11.01 -7.56
C ILE A 239 1.86 10.47 -6.94
N ASP A 240 1.38 11.09 -5.86
CA ASP A 240 0.17 10.66 -5.15
C ASP A 240 -1.07 10.76 -6.04
N LEU A 241 -1.16 11.80 -6.87
CA LEU A 241 -2.25 12.01 -7.81
C LEU A 241 -2.28 10.95 -8.92
N VAL A 242 -1.12 10.66 -9.55
CA VAL A 242 -1.02 9.56 -10.52
C VAL A 242 -1.39 8.24 -9.84
N TYR A 243 -0.94 8.00 -8.61
CA TYR A 243 -1.27 6.79 -7.89
C TYR A 243 -2.76 6.68 -7.59
N CYS A 244 -3.37 7.77 -7.13
CA CYS A 244 -4.78 7.84 -6.82
C CYS A 244 -5.63 7.48 -8.05
N PHE A 245 -5.31 8.02 -9.24
CA PHE A 245 -6.03 7.69 -10.47
C PHE A 245 -5.92 6.22 -10.84
N VAL A 246 -4.73 5.62 -10.73
CA VAL A 246 -4.55 4.19 -11.03
C VAL A 246 -5.36 3.33 -10.06
N LEU A 247 -5.28 3.58 -8.74
CA LEU A 247 -6.04 2.80 -7.76
C LEU A 247 -7.54 3.01 -7.89
N TYR A 248 -7.98 4.24 -8.20
CA TYR A 248 -9.39 4.56 -8.40
C TYR A 248 -9.95 3.80 -9.61
N TYR A 249 -9.23 3.81 -10.74
CA TYR A 249 -9.60 3.01 -11.91
C TYR A 249 -9.76 1.53 -11.57
N PHE A 250 -8.80 0.96 -10.83
CA PHE A 250 -8.89 -0.44 -10.41
C PHE A 250 -9.98 -0.71 -9.39
N LYS A 251 -10.34 0.28 -8.57
CA LYS A 251 -11.47 0.18 -7.63
C LYS A 251 -12.79 0.01 -8.34
N GLU A 252 -13.10 0.90 -9.28
CA GLU A 252 -14.39 0.95 -9.96
C GLU A 252 -14.57 -0.25 -10.91
N VAL A 253 -13.49 -0.70 -11.54
CA VAL A 253 -13.57 -1.77 -12.54
C VAL A 253 -13.57 -3.17 -11.91
N ASN A 254 -13.18 -3.34 -10.63
CA ASN A 254 -12.95 -4.67 -10.05
C ASN A 254 -13.39 -4.83 -8.59
N ASN A 255 -14.24 -5.82 -8.32
CA ASN A 255 -14.62 -6.23 -6.96
C ASN A 255 -13.67 -7.25 -6.31
N ILE A 256 -12.81 -7.91 -7.08
CA ILE A 256 -11.83 -8.88 -6.54
C ILE A 256 -10.61 -8.12 -5.98
N PRO A 257 -10.13 -8.44 -4.76
CA PRO A 257 -8.91 -7.81 -4.23
C PRO A 257 -7.73 -8.04 -5.16
N MET A 258 -6.96 -6.98 -5.40
CA MET A 258 -5.76 -6.99 -6.24
C MET A 258 -4.57 -6.58 -5.39
N SER A 259 -3.36 -7.02 -5.74
CA SER A 259 -2.15 -6.53 -5.09
C SER A 259 -1.86 -5.08 -5.43
N THR A 260 -2.04 -4.18 -4.47
CA THR A 260 -1.61 -2.78 -4.58
C THR A 260 -0.09 -2.66 -4.70
N THR A 261 0.69 -3.59 -4.14
CA THR A 261 2.15 -3.66 -4.33
C THR A 261 2.54 -3.84 -5.81
N PHE A 262 1.85 -4.69 -6.57
CA PHE A 262 2.14 -4.86 -8.01
C PHE A 262 1.85 -3.57 -8.78
N VAL A 263 0.71 -2.94 -8.48
CA VAL A 263 0.32 -1.65 -9.07
C VAL A 263 1.37 -0.58 -8.77
N PHE A 264 1.81 -0.48 -7.51
CA PHE A 264 2.84 0.45 -7.07
C PHE A 264 4.19 0.21 -7.76
N MET A 265 4.65 -1.04 -7.82
CA MET A 265 5.92 -1.38 -8.47
C MET A 265 5.88 -1.12 -9.98
N GLY A 266 4.76 -1.41 -10.65
CA GLY A 266 4.57 -1.08 -12.06
C GLY A 266 4.63 0.43 -12.30
N MET A 267 3.99 1.20 -11.43
CA MET A 267 3.99 2.67 -11.49
C MET A 267 5.37 3.27 -11.25
N LEU A 268 6.12 2.78 -10.26
CA LEU A 268 7.50 3.20 -10.05
C LEU A 268 8.37 2.90 -11.28
N ALA A 269 8.22 1.72 -11.86
CA ALA A 269 8.97 1.34 -13.06
C ALA A 269 8.61 2.21 -14.27
N GLY A 270 7.32 2.44 -14.50
CA GLY A 270 6.82 3.32 -15.57
C GLY A 270 7.30 4.75 -15.40
N ARG A 271 7.26 5.27 -14.17
CA ARG A 271 7.77 6.61 -13.80
C ARG A 271 9.24 6.78 -14.13
N GLU A 272 10.11 5.89 -13.66
CA GLU A 272 11.56 5.99 -13.89
C GLU A 272 11.89 5.91 -15.39
N LEU A 273 11.19 5.07 -16.15
CA LEU A 273 11.32 5.03 -17.61
C LEU A 273 10.75 6.27 -18.30
N GLY A 274 9.65 6.83 -17.80
CA GLY A 274 9.02 8.04 -18.31
C GLY A 274 9.93 9.24 -18.18
N ILE A 275 10.58 9.41 -17.02
CA ILE A 275 11.65 10.42 -16.89
C ILE A 275 12.80 10.05 -17.83
N TRP A 276 13.27 8.79 -17.85
CA TRP A 276 14.42 8.40 -18.66
C TRP A 276 14.25 8.72 -20.15
N MET A 277 13.07 8.51 -20.72
CA MET A 277 12.78 8.85 -22.12
C MET A 277 12.60 10.36 -22.35
N ALA A 278 12.21 11.11 -21.31
CA ALA A 278 12.21 12.57 -21.35
C ALA A 278 13.62 13.17 -21.25
N ILE A 279 14.64 12.39 -20.85
CA ILE A 279 16.05 12.82 -20.83
C ILE A 279 16.51 13.09 -22.28
N GLY A 280 16.47 14.35 -22.68
CA GLY A 280 16.82 14.81 -24.03
C GLY A 280 15.89 15.91 -24.55
N TYR A 281 14.70 16.07 -23.95
CA TYR A 281 13.82 17.21 -24.14
C TYR A 281 13.78 18.01 -22.83
N GLY A 282 14.50 19.15 -22.80
CA GLY A 282 14.69 19.98 -21.59
C GLY A 282 16.01 19.73 -20.84
N GLU A 283 16.36 20.62 -19.90
CA GLU A 283 17.64 20.65 -19.15
C GLU A 283 17.76 19.58 -18.03
N LEU A 284 17.17 18.40 -18.19
CA LEU A 284 17.30 17.32 -17.20
C LEU A 284 18.69 16.65 -17.29
N THR A 285 19.65 17.18 -16.54
CA THR A 285 21.02 16.63 -16.44
C THR A 285 21.07 15.48 -15.45
N TYR A 286 20.82 14.27 -15.94
CA TYR A 286 21.22 13.06 -15.20
C TYR A 286 22.73 12.90 -15.23
N THR A 287 23.35 12.69 -14.05
CA THR A 287 24.72 12.14 -13.97
C THR A 287 24.77 10.84 -14.77
N SER A 288 25.76 10.67 -15.66
CA SER A 288 25.83 9.53 -16.61
C SER A 288 25.75 8.14 -15.95
N ARG A 289 26.07 8.06 -14.65
CA ARG A 289 25.96 6.87 -13.80
C ARG A 289 24.51 6.39 -13.57
N HIS A 290 23.51 7.28 -13.51
CA HIS A 290 22.10 6.90 -13.33
C HIS A 290 21.48 6.34 -14.62
N LYS A 291 21.86 6.87 -15.80
CA LYS A 291 21.33 6.40 -17.11
C LYS A 291 21.62 4.91 -17.36
N LYS A 292 22.79 4.41 -16.94
CA LYS A 292 23.17 2.99 -17.06
C LYS A 292 22.58 2.10 -15.95
N ALA A 293 22.16 2.69 -14.83
CA ALA A 293 21.73 1.95 -13.64
C ALA A 293 20.20 1.75 -13.54
N ILE A 294 19.39 2.46 -14.33
CA ILE A 294 17.92 2.35 -14.27
C ILE A 294 17.44 0.94 -14.60
N PHE A 295 17.84 0.35 -15.73
CA PHE A 295 17.41 -1.01 -16.10
C PHE A 295 17.84 -2.09 -15.07
N PRO A 296 19.11 -2.12 -14.60
CA PRO A 296 19.50 -3.01 -13.51
C PRO A 296 18.70 -2.79 -12.22
N MET A 297 18.36 -1.54 -11.88
CA MET A 297 17.56 -1.21 -10.70
C MET A 297 16.13 -1.73 -10.84
N LEU A 298 15.47 -1.46 -11.97
CA LEU A 298 14.11 -1.94 -12.26
C LEU A 298 14.03 -3.46 -12.26
N TYR A 299 15.02 -4.12 -12.87
CA TYR A 299 15.12 -5.57 -12.89
C TYR A 299 15.28 -6.15 -11.48
N LYS A 300 16.16 -5.57 -10.65
CA LYS A 300 16.35 -5.97 -9.25
C LYS A 300 15.07 -5.79 -8.42
N ASP A 301 14.38 -4.67 -8.62
CA ASP A 301 13.12 -4.36 -7.95
C ASP A 301 12.01 -5.36 -8.36
N PHE A 302 11.92 -5.70 -9.65
CA PHE A 302 11.00 -6.72 -10.15
C PHE A 302 11.32 -8.12 -9.61
N LEU A 303 12.59 -8.53 -9.59
CA LEU A 303 12.99 -9.83 -9.02
C LEU A 303 12.63 -9.94 -7.54
N ARG A 304 12.81 -8.87 -6.76
CA ARG A 304 12.40 -8.85 -5.35
C ARG A 304 10.90 -9.02 -5.19
N LEU A 305 10.10 -8.38 -6.06
CA LEU A 305 8.64 -8.57 -6.08
C LEU A 305 8.28 -10.03 -6.39
N MET A 306 8.92 -10.64 -7.39
CA MET A 306 8.68 -12.05 -7.76
C MET A 306 9.08 -13.01 -6.65
N LEU A 307 10.18 -12.76 -5.93
CA LEU A 307 10.55 -13.54 -4.74
C LEU A 307 9.49 -13.41 -3.65
N GLY A 308 8.99 -12.21 -3.39
CA GLY A 308 7.88 -11.99 -2.44
C GLY A 308 6.62 -12.76 -2.84
N LEU A 309 6.28 -12.77 -4.13
CA LEU A 309 5.17 -13.56 -4.65
C LEU A 309 5.39 -15.07 -4.45
N MET A 310 6.58 -15.57 -4.78
CA MET A 310 6.93 -16.98 -4.64
C MET A 310 6.78 -17.46 -3.19
N VAL A 311 7.28 -16.66 -2.22
CA VAL A 311 7.12 -16.96 -0.79
C VAL A 311 5.64 -16.96 -0.38
N SER A 312 4.86 -16.01 -0.87
CA SER A 312 3.42 -15.91 -0.58
C SER A 312 2.65 -17.13 -1.10
N VAL A 313 2.92 -17.53 -2.34
CA VAL A 313 2.29 -18.69 -2.98
C VAL A 313 2.72 -19.99 -2.29
N ALA A 314 4.01 -20.15 -1.98
CA ALA A 314 4.52 -21.32 -1.27
C ALA A 314 3.88 -21.48 0.12
N LEU A 315 3.71 -20.38 0.86
CA LEU A 315 3.01 -20.37 2.14
C LEU A 315 1.53 -20.76 1.98
N ALA A 316 0.85 -20.20 0.98
CA ALA A 316 -0.55 -20.49 0.71
C ALA A 316 -0.77 -21.99 0.48
N TYR A 317 -0.01 -22.58 -0.45
CA TYR A 317 -0.09 -24.00 -0.76
C TYR A 317 0.34 -24.88 0.41
N GLY A 318 1.38 -24.48 1.15
CA GLY A 318 1.84 -25.22 2.33
C GLY A 318 0.79 -25.28 3.44
N ILE A 319 0.11 -24.15 3.70
CA ILE A 319 -0.96 -24.10 4.69
C ILE A 319 -2.20 -24.86 4.21
N GLN A 320 -2.59 -24.71 2.95
CA GLN A 320 -3.73 -25.46 2.38
C GLN A 320 -3.50 -26.98 2.47
N TRP A 321 -2.30 -27.43 2.11
CA TRP A 321 -1.90 -28.83 2.22
C TRP A 321 -2.00 -29.32 3.67
N TYR A 322 -1.47 -28.56 4.63
CA TYR A 322 -1.57 -28.91 6.05
C TYR A 322 -3.01 -28.91 6.57
N SER A 323 -3.86 -27.97 6.13
CA SER A 323 -5.26 -27.87 6.57
C SER A 323 -6.16 -29.00 6.05
N THR A 324 -5.72 -29.68 4.98
CA THR A 324 -6.45 -30.81 4.37
C THR A 324 -6.12 -32.14 5.06
N PHE A 325 -5.06 -32.18 5.85
CA PHE A 325 -4.61 -33.35 6.64
C PHE A 325 -5.08 -33.27 8.09
#